data_AF-A0A7Y2G4S9-F1
#
_entry.id   AF-A0A7Y2G4S9-F1
#
_cell.length_a   1.000
_cell.length_b   1.000
_cell.length_c   1.000
_cell.angle_alpha   90.00
_cell.angle_beta   90.00
_cell.angle_gamma   90.00
#
_symmetry.space_group_name_H-M   'P 1'
#
loop_
_entity.id
_entity.type
_entity.pdbx_description
1 polymer ?
#
loop_
_entity_poly.entity_id
_entity_poly.type
_entity_poly.pdbx_seq_one_letter_code
_entity_poly.pdbx_strand_id
1 'polypeptide(L)'
;MQKWVLLGGIGVFAAMALAAFAGAYFMISDEYEFTQRTKPTARAGVDEFSRTPQTVFAAETPDWIKDAYTDLAGTVYSLLEKSFDRKLSQRPTVFIVMAEGEDNRFGFTGRARYGEVIVTLAGGAWQKSSPEKLDLFRRGMAHEFVHLWQWDSVGTNRAARMTWINEGVAQAIAAELMMASGYWDENQRKDFRKKESKKCADGLAGRALADTTERTATDDAYYGCGFVIADVVSKARGETVIQFWREFFIAHQMQEYFEEEDFFDFIRLDTNDAIFTAAVDLFVNKPHRDPSFAIDNLYGVAERSNARRDQSVMGEN
;
A
#
# COMPACT_ATOMS: atom_id res chain seq x y z
N MET A 1 53.64 -32.33 26.23
CA MET A 1 54.79 -32.44 25.31
C MET A 1 54.48 -33.54 24.30
N GLN A 2 54.12 -33.19 23.06
CA GLN A 2 54.27 -34.08 21.90
C GLN A 2 54.11 -33.26 20.62
N LYS A 3 55.17 -33.28 19.81
CA LYS A 3 55.31 -32.65 18.50
C LYS A 3 54.96 -33.69 17.41
N TRP A 4 54.25 -33.26 16.37
CA TRP A 4 54.20 -33.87 15.02
C TRP A 4 53.91 -32.69 14.05
N VAL A 5 54.88 -32.15 13.31
CA VAL A 5 55.53 -32.60 12.05
C VAL A 5 54.54 -32.74 10.88
N LEU A 6 54.69 -31.79 9.95
CA LEU A 6 54.13 -31.70 8.60
C LEU A 6 54.68 -32.77 7.64
N LEU A 7 53.80 -33.36 6.82
CA LEU A 7 53.98 -33.78 5.42
C LEU A 7 52.55 -33.69 4.82
N GLY A 8 52.26 -33.00 3.72
CA GLY A 8 52.89 -33.05 2.41
C GLY A 8 51.96 -33.84 1.48
N GLY A 9 51.10 -33.16 0.71
CA GLY A 9 50.14 -33.82 -0.20
C GLY A 9 49.45 -32.83 -1.12
N ILE A 10 50.14 -32.45 -2.20
CA ILE A 10 49.58 -31.72 -3.34
C ILE A 10 48.70 -32.70 -4.13
N GLY A 11 47.39 -32.45 -4.17
CA GLY A 11 46.42 -33.19 -4.97
C GLY A 11 45.55 -32.21 -5.73
N VAL A 12 45.91 -31.98 -6.99
CA VAL A 12 45.13 -31.25 -7.99
C VAL A 12 43.83 -32.03 -8.24
N PHE A 13 42.68 -31.45 -7.92
CA PHE A 13 41.40 -31.85 -8.51
C PHE A 13 40.71 -30.65 -9.13
N ALA A 14 40.29 -30.90 -10.35
CA ALA A 14 39.85 -29.95 -11.34
C ALA A 14 38.47 -29.36 -11.04
N ALA A 15 38.30 -28.17 -11.60
CA ALA A 15 37.08 -27.40 -11.71
C ALA A 15 35.89 -28.20 -12.25
N MET A 16 34.71 -27.99 -11.70
CA MET A 16 33.45 -28.05 -12.44
C MET A 16 32.33 -27.29 -11.70
N ALA A 17 31.68 -26.40 -12.46
CA ALA A 17 30.35 -25.81 -12.25
C ALA A 17 30.14 -24.78 -11.12
N LEU A 18 30.69 -23.58 -11.32
CA LEU A 18 30.02 -22.34 -10.92
C LEU A 18 29.55 -21.65 -12.21
N ALA A 19 28.27 -21.75 -12.51
CA ALA A 19 27.65 -21.07 -13.64
C ALA A 19 26.34 -20.40 -13.20
N ALA A 20 26.37 -19.07 -13.29
CA ALA A 20 25.29 -18.15 -13.60
C ALA A 20 24.05 -18.10 -12.68
N PHE A 21 24.08 -17.19 -11.71
CA PHE A 21 22.97 -16.24 -11.51
C PHE A 21 23.55 -14.87 -11.14
N ALA A 22 24.08 -14.21 -12.16
CA ALA A 22 24.47 -12.81 -12.13
C ALA A 22 23.99 -12.17 -13.44
N GLY A 23 23.20 -11.10 -13.33
CA GLY A 23 23.05 -10.10 -14.38
C GLY A 23 21.99 -10.38 -15.45
N ALA A 24 20.77 -9.94 -15.18
CA ALA A 24 19.93 -9.31 -16.20
C ALA A 24 19.18 -8.12 -15.57
N TYR A 25 19.94 -7.13 -15.12
CA TYR A 25 19.43 -5.76 -15.03
C TYR A 25 19.26 -5.28 -16.48
N PHE A 26 18.03 -5.31 -16.99
CA PHE A 26 17.67 -4.51 -18.15
C PHE A 26 17.68 -3.04 -17.72
N MET A 27 18.78 -2.35 -17.98
CA MET A 27 18.75 -0.90 -18.16
C MET A 27 18.09 -0.65 -19.51
N ILE A 28 16.80 -0.30 -19.50
CA ILE A 28 16.21 0.48 -20.59
C ILE A 28 16.42 1.94 -20.19
N SER A 29 17.54 2.50 -20.64
CA SER A 29 17.69 3.95 -20.75
C SER A 29 17.14 4.35 -22.11
N ASP A 30 15.87 4.76 -22.16
CA ASP A 30 15.37 5.57 -23.26
C ASP A 30 14.86 6.88 -22.68
N GLU A 31 15.52 7.96 -23.09
CA GLU A 31 15.05 9.32 -23.02
C GLU A 31 13.70 9.41 -23.76
N TYR A 32 12.60 9.43 -23.00
CA TYR A 32 11.31 9.80 -23.54
C TYR A 32 11.04 11.25 -23.14
N GLU A 33 11.37 12.18 -24.05
CA GLU A 33 10.87 13.56 -24.01
C GLU A 33 9.34 13.54 -24.05
N PHE A 34 8.72 13.69 -22.89
CA PHE A 34 7.28 13.95 -22.78
C PHE A 34 7.02 15.41 -23.16
N THR A 35 6.84 15.65 -24.46
CA THR A 35 6.37 16.94 -24.96
C THR A 35 4.95 17.20 -24.46
N GLN A 36 4.78 18.32 -23.74
CA GLN A 36 3.48 18.81 -23.29
C GLN A 36 2.55 19.01 -24.50
N ARG A 37 1.51 18.18 -24.63
CA ARG A 37 0.40 18.40 -25.56
C ARG A 37 -0.90 18.70 -24.81
N THR A 38 -1.27 19.97 -24.92
CA THR A 38 -2.62 20.56 -25.01
C THR A 38 -3.83 19.71 -24.60
N LYS A 39 -4.60 20.25 -23.64
CA LYS A 39 -5.95 19.83 -23.24
C LYS A 39 -6.86 19.59 -24.46
N PRO A 40 -7.53 18.43 -24.57
CA PRO A 40 -8.63 18.27 -25.50
C PRO A 40 -9.94 18.74 -24.87
N THR A 41 -10.55 19.76 -25.48
CA THR A 41 -11.97 20.07 -25.33
C THR A 41 -12.75 19.25 -26.36
N ALA A 42 -13.47 18.22 -25.92
CA ALA A 42 -14.60 17.65 -26.67
C ALA A 42 -15.52 16.84 -25.75
N ARG A 43 -16.78 17.28 -25.64
CA ARG A 43 -17.91 16.49 -25.14
C ARG A 43 -18.33 15.51 -26.23
N ALA A 44 -18.26 14.22 -25.94
CA ALA A 44 -19.00 13.17 -26.64
C ALA A 44 -19.87 12.44 -25.61
N GLY A 45 -21.11 12.13 -25.97
CA GLY A 45 -22.09 11.47 -25.10
C GLY A 45 -21.54 10.15 -24.57
N VAL A 46 -21.34 10.10 -23.25
CA VAL A 46 -20.88 8.93 -22.50
C VAL A 46 -22.11 8.04 -22.27
N ASP A 47 -22.45 7.30 -23.31
CA ASP A 47 -23.36 6.17 -23.15
C ASP A 47 -22.73 5.16 -22.17
N GLU A 48 -23.60 4.44 -21.47
CA GLU A 48 -23.42 3.63 -20.26
C GLU A 48 -22.54 2.37 -20.46
N PHE A 49 -21.53 2.43 -21.33
CA PHE A 49 -20.57 1.37 -21.59
C PHE A 49 -19.61 1.19 -20.41
N SER A 50 -20.03 0.32 -19.48
CA SER A 50 -19.21 -0.55 -18.64
C SER A 50 -17.96 0.11 -18.04
N ARG A 51 -18.16 0.82 -16.92
CA ARG A 51 -17.10 1.35 -16.05
C ARG A 51 -16.25 0.27 -15.35
N THR A 52 -16.58 -1.00 -15.57
CA THR A 52 -15.75 -2.13 -15.16
C THR A 52 -14.38 -2.04 -15.84
N PRO A 53 -13.28 -2.21 -15.10
CA PRO A 53 -11.94 -2.22 -15.69
C PRO A 53 -11.86 -3.20 -16.85
N GLN A 54 -11.12 -2.83 -17.90
CA GLN A 54 -10.75 -3.83 -18.91
C GLN A 54 -9.81 -4.82 -18.22
N THR A 55 -10.11 -6.12 -18.30
CA THR A 55 -9.32 -7.12 -17.58
C THR A 55 -8.75 -8.15 -18.55
N VAL A 56 -7.47 -8.44 -18.41
CA VAL A 56 -6.75 -9.46 -19.18
C VAL A 56 -6.20 -10.48 -18.18
N PHE A 57 -6.68 -11.70 -18.30
CA PHE A 57 -6.19 -12.83 -17.52
C PHE A 57 -5.18 -13.64 -18.34
N ALA A 58 -4.10 -14.09 -17.71
CA ALA A 58 -3.28 -15.16 -18.28
C ALA A 58 -4.16 -16.40 -18.55
N ALA A 59 -3.86 -17.14 -19.61
CA ALA A 59 -4.72 -18.24 -20.08
C ALA A 59 -4.92 -19.33 -19.03
N GLU A 60 -3.89 -19.56 -18.22
CA GLU A 60 -3.79 -20.52 -17.13
C GLU A 60 -4.36 -20.01 -15.80
N THR A 61 -4.97 -18.81 -15.77
CA THR A 61 -5.62 -18.29 -14.56
C THR A 61 -6.80 -19.20 -14.16
N PRO A 62 -6.82 -19.75 -12.94
CA PRO A 62 -7.94 -20.57 -12.46
C PRO A 62 -9.25 -19.80 -12.40
N ASP A 63 -10.37 -20.49 -12.67
CA ASP A 63 -11.69 -19.84 -12.72
C ASP A 63 -12.09 -19.19 -11.39
N TRP A 64 -11.69 -19.79 -10.25
CA TRP A 64 -11.99 -19.21 -8.94
C TRP A 64 -11.37 -17.81 -8.75
N ILE A 65 -10.25 -17.50 -9.41
CA ILE A 65 -9.62 -16.18 -9.39
C ILE A 65 -10.40 -15.19 -10.26
N LYS A 66 -10.84 -15.64 -11.45
CA LYS A 66 -11.69 -14.84 -12.35
C LYS A 66 -13.02 -14.49 -11.68
N ASP A 67 -13.63 -15.46 -11.01
CA ASP A 67 -14.87 -15.27 -10.26
C ASP A 67 -14.65 -14.31 -9.08
N ALA A 68 -13.61 -14.53 -8.27
CA ALA A 68 -13.27 -13.65 -7.15
C ALA A 68 -12.97 -12.22 -7.59
N TYR A 69 -12.31 -12.04 -8.74
CA TYR A 69 -12.05 -10.73 -9.33
C TYR A 69 -13.35 -10.06 -9.78
N THR A 70 -14.21 -10.79 -10.50
CA THR A 70 -15.46 -10.26 -11.05
C THR A 70 -16.39 -9.79 -9.94
N ASP A 71 -16.50 -10.57 -8.87
CA ASP A 71 -17.24 -10.26 -7.65
C ASP A 71 -16.68 -8.99 -6.94
N LEU A 72 -15.36 -8.94 -6.77
CA LEU A 72 -14.68 -7.85 -6.07
C LEU A 72 -14.71 -6.53 -6.84
N ALA A 73 -14.34 -6.54 -8.13
CA ALA A 73 -14.04 -5.34 -8.89
C ALA A 73 -15.25 -4.40 -8.99
N GLY A 74 -16.43 -4.92 -9.34
CA GLY A 74 -17.64 -4.11 -9.42
C GLY A 74 -17.99 -3.43 -8.09
N THR A 75 -17.88 -4.17 -6.99
CA THR A 75 -18.17 -3.71 -5.62
C THR A 75 -17.17 -2.65 -5.17
N VAL A 76 -15.87 -2.93 -5.27
CA VAL A 76 -14.82 -2.03 -4.79
C VAL A 76 -14.77 -0.73 -5.60
N TYR A 77 -14.91 -0.80 -6.94
CA TYR A 77 -14.95 0.43 -7.75
C TYR A 77 -16.14 1.30 -7.39
N SER A 78 -17.31 0.72 -7.18
CA SER A 78 -18.51 1.46 -6.77
C SER A 78 -18.31 2.12 -5.40
N LEU A 79 -17.68 1.43 -4.46
CA LEU A 79 -17.35 1.97 -3.14
C LEU A 79 -16.32 3.10 -3.21
N LEU A 80 -15.30 2.98 -4.06
CA LEU A 80 -14.28 4.01 -4.25
C LEU A 80 -14.87 5.24 -4.96
N GLU A 81 -15.66 5.06 -6.03
CA GLU A 81 -16.34 6.17 -6.72
C GLU A 81 -17.22 6.96 -5.75
N LYS A 82 -18.01 6.25 -4.93
CA LYS A 82 -18.87 6.86 -3.92
C LYS A 82 -18.07 7.55 -2.82
N SER A 83 -17.04 6.88 -2.31
CA SER A 83 -16.31 7.39 -1.14
C SER A 83 -15.46 8.59 -1.48
N PHE A 84 -14.85 8.65 -2.67
CA PHE A 84 -14.08 9.80 -3.16
C PHE A 84 -14.92 10.87 -3.86
N ASP A 85 -16.22 10.64 -4.02
CA ASP A 85 -17.17 11.51 -4.75
C ASP A 85 -16.69 11.89 -6.16
N ARG A 86 -15.98 10.97 -6.81
CA ARG A 86 -15.44 11.16 -8.15
C ARG A 86 -15.14 9.83 -8.83
N LYS A 87 -15.12 9.87 -10.15
CA LYS A 87 -14.67 8.75 -10.99
C LYS A 87 -13.21 8.93 -11.36
N LEU A 88 -12.56 7.83 -11.74
CA LEU A 88 -11.27 7.91 -12.42
C LEU A 88 -11.42 8.67 -13.74
N SER A 89 -10.40 9.46 -14.09
CA SER A 89 -10.37 10.21 -15.35
C SER A 89 -10.36 9.32 -16.60
N GLN A 90 -9.96 8.06 -16.45
CA GLN A 90 -9.86 7.07 -17.51
C GLN A 90 -10.33 5.69 -17.03
N ARG A 91 -10.78 4.86 -17.97
CA ARG A 91 -11.12 3.46 -17.71
C ARG A 91 -9.83 2.66 -17.48
N PRO A 92 -9.65 2.01 -16.33
CA PRO A 92 -8.42 1.30 -16.06
C PRO A 92 -8.34 -0.05 -16.78
N THR A 93 -7.11 -0.51 -17.00
CA THR A 93 -6.79 -1.85 -17.50
C THR A 93 -6.10 -2.67 -16.41
N VAL A 94 -6.56 -3.89 -16.19
CA VAL A 94 -6.04 -4.81 -15.18
C VAL A 94 -5.47 -6.04 -15.87
N PHE A 95 -4.22 -6.36 -15.56
CA PHE A 95 -3.53 -7.57 -16.02
C PHE A 95 -3.33 -8.50 -14.82
N ILE A 96 -3.83 -9.72 -14.92
CA ILE A 96 -3.60 -10.77 -13.92
C ILE A 96 -2.72 -11.84 -14.57
N VAL A 97 -1.48 -11.91 -14.10
CA VAL A 97 -0.41 -12.77 -14.63
C VAL A 97 -0.14 -13.91 -13.65
N MET A 98 0.00 -15.12 -14.17
CA MET A 98 0.45 -16.27 -13.40
C MET A 98 1.95 -16.43 -13.61
N ALA A 99 2.74 -16.40 -12.54
CA ALA A 99 4.19 -16.61 -12.61
C ALA A 99 4.56 -17.99 -12.08
N GLU A 100 5.57 -18.60 -12.70
CA GLU A 100 6.13 -19.87 -12.25
C GLU A 100 6.68 -19.76 -10.81
N GLY A 101 6.70 -20.89 -10.10
CA GLY A 101 7.23 -21.00 -8.75
C GLY A 101 6.97 -22.38 -8.17
N GLU A 102 7.40 -22.62 -6.92
CA GLU A 102 7.19 -23.89 -6.23
C GLU A 102 5.69 -24.26 -6.13
N ASP A 103 5.35 -25.53 -6.33
CA ASP A 103 3.97 -26.03 -6.37
C ASP A 103 3.17 -25.77 -5.08
N ASN A 104 3.86 -25.73 -3.93
CA ASN A 104 3.27 -25.55 -2.61
C ASN A 104 3.40 -24.13 -2.06
N ARG A 105 3.91 -23.17 -2.85
CA ARG A 105 4.00 -21.76 -2.47
C ARG A 105 3.04 -20.90 -3.28
N PHE A 106 2.65 -19.78 -2.69
CA PHE A 106 1.96 -18.71 -3.38
C PHE A 106 2.55 -17.36 -2.97
N GLY A 107 2.66 -16.45 -3.92
CA GLY A 107 3.02 -15.06 -3.73
C GLY A 107 2.07 -14.15 -4.49
N PHE A 108 1.87 -12.94 -3.99
CA PHE A 108 1.10 -11.87 -4.61
C PHE A 108 1.99 -10.64 -4.69
N THR A 109 2.14 -10.07 -5.89
CA THR A 109 2.73 -8.75 -6.07
C THR A 109 1.83 -7.94 -6.99
N GLY A 110 1.57 -6.69 -6.64
CA GLY A 110 0.78 -5.78 -7.46
C GLY A 110 1.55 -4.50 -7.75
N ARG A 111 1.12 -3.82 -8.80
CA ARG A 111 1.49 -2.44 -9.11
C ARG A 111 0.32 -1.80 -9.82
N ALA A 112 -0.05 -0.60 -9.39
CA ALA A 112 -0.99 0.24 -10.10
C ALA A 112 -0.36 1.58 -10.46
N ARG A 113 -0.51 2.00 -11.71
CA ARG A 113 0.01 3.28 -12.22
C ARG A 113 -0.71 3.70 -13.50
N TYR A 114 -1.00 5.00 -13.63
CA TYR A 114 -1.51 5.59 -14.88
C TYR A 114 -2.72 4.86 -15.48
N GLY A 115 -3.66 4.41 -14.65
CA GLY A 115 -4.84 3.67 -15.11
C GLY A 115 -4.57 2.19 -15.42
N GLU A 116 -3.39 1.68 -15.13
CA GLU A 116 -3.05 0.28 -15.30
C GLU A 116 -2.83 -0.38 -13.94
N VAL A 117 -3.26 -1.62 -13.80
CA VAL A 117 -2.96 -2.49 -12.66
C VAL A 117 -2.35 -3.77 -13.21
N ILE A 118 -1.20 -4.17 -12.69
CA ILE A 118 -0.55 -5.43 -13.01
C ILE A 118 -0.41 -6.21 -11.71
N VAL A 119 -1.03 -7.39 -11.66
CA VAL A 119 -0.91 -8.32 -10.55
C VAL A 119 -0.24 -9.59 -11.04
N THR A 120 0.78 -10.01 -10.30
CA THR A 120 1.48 -11.28 -10.52
C THR A 120 1.17 -12.22 -9.36
N LEU A 121 0.66 -13.40 -9.71
CA LEU A 121 0.36 -14.49 -8.80
C LEU A 121 1.41 -15.59 -9.01
N ALA A 122 2.42 -15.62 -8.14
CA ALA A 122 3.55 -16.53 -8.27
C ALA A 122 3.31 -17.85 -7.52
N GLY A 123 3.70 -18.97 -8.13
CA GLY A 123 3.71 -20.29 -7.49
C GLY A 123 2.47 -21.16 -7.77
N GLY A 124 2.66 -22.48 -7.77
CA GLY A 124 1.63 -23.44 -8.18
C GLY A 124 0.45 -23.55 -7.19
N ALA A 125 0.59 -23.05 -5.96
CA ALA A 125 -0.49 -23.17 -4.98
C ALA A 125 -1.72 -22.35 -5.35
N TRP A 126 -1.62 -21.35 -6.24
CA TRP A 126 -2.78 -20.60 -6.78
C TRP A 126 -3.75 -21.47 -7.59
N GLN A 127 -3.33 -22.65 -8.06
CA GLN A 127 -4.19 -23.55 -8.86
C GLN A 127 -5.40 -24.09 -8.09
N LYS A 128 -5.38 -24.04 -6.75
CA LYS A 128 -6.51 -24.43 -5.90
C LYS A 128 -6.92 -23.25 -5.03
N SER A 129 -8.21 -23.08 -4.78
CA SER A 129 -8.68 -22.07 -3.81
C SER A 129 -8.42 -22.52 -2.37
N SER A 130 -8.35 -21.54 -1.47
CA SER A 130 -8.39 -21.70 -0.01
C SER A 130 -8.85 -20.36 0.60
N PRO A 131 -9.43 -20.33 1.81
CA PRO A 131 -9.79 -19.08 2.48
C PRO A 131 -8.65 -18.05 2.53
N GLU A 132 -7.43 -18.49 2.82
CA GLU A 132 -6.24 -17.62 2.91
C GLU A 132 -5.87 -16.98 1.56
N LYS A 133 -5.77 -17.78 0.48
CA LYS A 133 -5.51 -17.28 -0.87
C LYS A 133 -6.62 -16.35 -1.38
N LEU A 134 -7.88 -16.65 -1.09
CA LEU A 134 -9.01 -15.81 -1.46
C LEU A 134 -8.96 -14.47 -0.73
N ASP A 135 -8.66 -14.47 0.57
CA ASP A 135 -8.42 -13.26 1.36
C ASP A 135 -7.28 -12.43 0.75
N LEU A 136 -6.10 -13.04 0.58
CA LEU A 136 -4.92 -12.36 0.05
C LEU A 136 -5.20 -11.75 -1.32
N PHE A 137 -5.85 -12.50 -2.22
CA PHE A 137 -6.18 -12.01 -3.55
C PHE A 137 -7.12 -10.80 -3.48
N ARG A 138 -8.23 -10.90 -2.71
CA ARG A 138 -9.21 -9.81 -2.62
C ARG A 138 -8.62 -8.55 -1.98
N ARG A 139 -7.93 -8.71 -0.85
CA ARG A 139 -7.23 -7.61 -0.16
C ARG A 139 -6.17 -6.96 -1.05
N GLY A 140 -5.36 -7.77 -1.73
CA GLY A 140 -4.30 -7.30 -2.62
C GLY A 140 -4.87 -6.53 -3.81
N MET A 141 -5.92 -7.05 -4.45
CA MET A 141 -6.60 -6.35 -5.54
C MET A 141 -7.24 -5.03 -5.07
N ALA A 142 -7.90 -5.02 -3.91
CA ALA A 142 -8.47 -3.79 -3.35
C ALA A 142 -7.39 -2.74 -3.09
N HIS A 143 -6.23 -3.15 -2.57
CA HIS A 143 -5.05 -2.30 -2.40
C HIS A 143 -4.60 -1.66 -3.73
N GLU A 144 -4.43 -2.46 -4.77
CA GLU A 144 -4.04 -1.93 -6.08
C GLU A 144 -5.09 -1.00 -6.70
N PHE A 145 -6.37 -1.24 -6.43
CA PHE A 145 -7.43 -0.32 -6.89
C PHE A 145 -7.37 1.03 -6.17
N VAL A 146 -6.99 1.09 -4.89
CA VAL A 146 -6.83 2.36 -4.18
C VAL A 146 -5.74 3.22 -4.82
N HIS A 147 -4.63 2.59 -5.22
CA HIS A 147 -3.54 3.27 -5.92
C HIS A 147 -4.02 3.99 -7.19
N LEU A 148 -5.04 3.48 -7.89
CA LEU A 148 -5.60 4.19 -9.05
C LEU A 148 -6.19 5.55 -8.67
N TRP A 149 -6.90 5.64 -7.54
CA TRP A 149 -7.42 6.92 -7.05
C TRP A 149 -6.30 7.81 -6.54
N GLN A 150 -5.29 7.27 -5.86
CA GLN A 150 -4.13 8.05 -5.43
C GLN A 150 -3.42 8.70 -6.63
N TRP A 151 -3.11 7.91 -7.68
CA TRP A 151 -2.48 8.43 -8.91
C TRP A 151 -3.36 9.39 -9.70
N ASP A 152 -4.68 9.25 -9.63
CA ASP A 152 -5.61 10.14 -10.33
C ASP A 152 -5.93 11.42 -9.53
N SER A 153 -5.61 11.43 -8.23
CA SER A 153 -5.86 12.57 -7.32
C SER A 153 -4.70 13.55 -7.26
N VAL A 154 -3.45 13.08 -7.34
CA VAL A 154 -2.27 13.93 -7.24
C VAL A 154 -1.39 13.73 -8.48
N GLY A 155 -0.76 14.82 -8.94
CA GLY A 155 0.35 14.70 -9.87
C GLY A 155 1.41 13.76 -9.30
N THR A 156 2.23 13.17 -10.17
CA THR A 156 3.10 12.05 -9.81
C THR A 156 3.91 12.29 -8.54
N ASN A 157 3.72 11.46 -7.50
CA ASN A 157 4.56 11.53 -6.30
C ASN A 157 6.00 11.17 -6.67
N ARG A 158 6.90 12.16 -6.60
CA ARG A 158 8.31 12.04 -7.02
C ARG A 158 9.22 11.57 -5.88
N ALA A 159 8.74 11.52 -4.64
CA ALA A 159 9.59 11.28 -3.47
C ALA A 159 9.47 9.84 -2.94
N ALA A 160 10.56 9.08 -3.05
CA ALA A 160 10.72 7.76 -2.41
C ALA A 160 10.60 7.77 -0.87
N ARG A 161 10.51 8.96 -0.24
CA ARG A 161 10.31 9.13 1.21
C ARG A 161 8.85 8.98 1.64
N MET A 162 7.92 9.00 0.69
CA MET A 162 6.48 8.98 0.97
C MET A 162 5.84 7.63 0.66
N THR A 163 6.67 6.59 0.50
CA THR A 163 6.20 5.22 0.27
C THR A 163 5.25 4.78 1.38
N TRP A 164 5.50 5.17 2.64
CA TRP A 164 4.61 4.83 3.75
C TRP A 164 3.22 5.47 3.61
N ILE A 165 3.13 6.71 3.08
CA ILE A 165 1.85 7.34 2.79
C ILE A 165 1.15 6.58 1.68
N ASN A 166 1.80 6.37 0.53
CA ASN A 166 1.12 5.75 -0.61
C ASN A 166 0.66 4.32 -0.28
N GLU A 167 1.59 3.48 0.17
CA GLU A 167 1.36 2.05 0.39
C GLU A 167 0.57 1.77 1.67
N GLY A 168 0.91 2.43 2.79
CA GLY A 168 0.20 2.20 4.04
C GLY A 168 -1.23 2.74 4.02
N VAL A 169 -1.49 3.84 3.32
CA VAL A 169 -2.86 4.35 3.12
C VAL A 169 -3.66 3.45 2.21
N ALA A 170 -3.07 2.99 1.09
CA ALA A 170 -3.71 1.99 0.24
C ALA A 170 -4.08 0.74 1.05
N GLN A 171 -3.19 0.31 1.95
CA GLN A 171 -3.42 -0.84 2.82
C GLN A 171 -4.57 -0.62 3.82
N ALA A 172 -4.67 0.58 4.41
CA ALA A 172 -5.72 0.94 5.36
C ALA A 172 -7.08 1.14 4.68
N ILE A 173 -7.12 1.80 3.52
CA ILE A 173 -8.35 1.94 2.73
C ILE A 173 -8.82 0.56 2.25
N ALA A 174 -7.90 -0.31 1.77
CA ALA A 174 -8.26 -1.66 1.37
C ALA A 174 -8.95 -2.42 2.52
N ALA A 175 -8.46 -2.28 3.75
CA ALA A 175 -9.11 -2.88 4.91
C ALA A 175 -10.55 -2.37 5.15
N GLU A 176 -10.80 -1.06 4.98
CA GLU A 176 -12.15 -0.50 5.06
C GLU A 176 -13.05 -0.98 3.92
N LEU A 177 -12.51 -1.11 2.71
CA LEU A 177 -13.24 -1.64 1.55
C LEU A 177 -13.64 -3.09 1.75
N MET A 178 -12.76 -3.91 2.33
CA MET A 178 -13.07 -5.31 2.64
C MET A 178 -14.23 -5.43 3.64
N MET A 179 -14.27 -4.54 4.65
CA MET A 179 -15.39 -4.44 5.59
C MET A 179 -16.67 -3.96 4.90
N ALA A 180 -16.59 -2.86 4.14
CA ALA A 180 -17.75 -2.26 3.47
C ALA A 180 -18.36 -3.17 2.39
N SER A 181 -17.55 -4.05 1.81
CA SER A 181 -17.99 -5.07 0.83
C SER A 181 -18.56 -6.33 1.49
N GLY A 182 -18.47 -6.46 2.81
CA GLY A 182 -18.91 -7.66 3.55
C GLY A 182 -17.99 -8.87 3.40
N TYR A 183 -16.77 -8.69 2.88
CA TYR A 183 -15.77 -9.78 2.80
C TYR A 183 -15.06 -10.02 4.11
N TRP A 184 -14.97 -9.00 4.96
CA TRP A 184 -14.46 -9.09 6.32
C TRP A 184 -15.56 -8.79 7.34
N ASP A 185 -15.48 -9.50 8.45
CA ASP A 185 -16.13 -9.11 9.70
C ASP A 185 -15.17 -8.32 10.61
N GLU A 186 -15.71 -7.88 11.76
CA GLU A 186 -14.95 -7.08 12.72
C GLU A 186 -13.77 -7.85 13.34
N ASN A 187 -13.84 -9.17 13.45
CA ASN A 187 -12.72 -9.97 13.96
C ASN A 187 -11.58 -10.02 12.95
N GLN A 188 -11.90 -10.21 11.66
CA GLN A 188 -10.92 -10.17 10.58
C GLN A 188 -10.25 -8.79 10.49
N ARG A 189 -11.01 -7.69 10.63
CA ARG A 189 -10.45 -6.33 10.71
C ARG A 189 -9.48 -6.18 11.89
N LYS A 190 -9.86 -6.65 13.08
CA LYS A 190 -9.02 -6.59 14.29
C LYS A 190 -7.73 -7.39 14.13
N ASP A 191 -7.82 -8.61 13.61
CA ASP A 191 -6.67 -9.47 13.35
C ASP A 191 -5.73 -8.84 12.31
N PHE A 192 -6.31 -8.26 11.25
CA PHE A 192 -5.54 -7.54 10.24
C PHE A 192 -4.82 -6.32 10.82
N ARG A 193 -5.51 -5.49 11.60
CA ARG A 193 -4.89 -4.36 12.31
C ARG A 193 -3.75 -4.80 13.23
N LYS A 194 -3.95 -5.87 14.01
CA LYS A 194 -2.90 -6.43 14.87
C LYS A 194 -1.68 -6.89 14.06
N LYS A 195 -1.90 -7.53 12.90
CA LYS A 195 -0.84 -7.96 11.99
C LYS A 195 -0.05 -6.77 11.44
N GLU A 196 -0.72 -5.72 10.97
CA GLU A 196 -0.06 -4.51 10.44
C GLU A 196 0.67 -3.72 11.54
N SER A 197 0.10 -3.60 12.74
CA SER A 197 0.81 -3.02 13.89
C SER A 197 2.06 -3.82 14.26
N LYS A 198 2.00 -5.16 14.21
CA LYS A 198 3.19 -6.01 14.44
C LYS A 198 4.25 -5.81 13.36
N LYS A 199 3.87 -5.80 12.08
CA LYS A 199 4.78 -5.52 10.97
C LYS A 199 5.46 -4.16 11.12
N CYS A 200 4.70 -3.14 11.52
CA CYS A 200 5.26 -1.84 11.82
C CYS A 200 6.30 -1.92 12.95
N ALA A 201 5.95 -2.55 14.07
CA ALA A 201 6.84 -2.66 15.22
C ALA A 201 8.14 -3.41 14.88
N ASP A 202 8.03 -4.55 14.20
CA ASP A 202 9.19 -5.32 13.74
C ASP A 202 10.02 -4.50 12.73
N GLY A 203 9.33 -3.78 11.84
CA GLY A 203 9.90 -2.91 10.82
C GLY A 203 10.68 -1.74 11.41
N LEU A 204 10.29 -1.19 12.56
CA LEU A 204 10.92 -0.01 13.16
C LEU A 204 12.03 -0.31 14.18
N ALA A 205 12.38 -1.57 14.44
CA ALA A 205 13.32 -1.97 15.50
C ALA A 205 14.66 -1.19 15.46
N GLY A 206 14.73 -0.08 16.21
CA GLY A 206 15.89 0.81 16.28
C GLY A 206 16.06 1.85 15.16
N ARG A 207 15.07 2.05 14.27
CA ARG A 207 15.16 3.01 13.14
C ARG A 207 13.92 3.91 13.03
N ALA A 208 14.07 5.06 12.40
CA ALA A 208 12.94 5.93 12.07
C ALA A 208 12.21 5.39 10.82
N LEU A 209 10.91 5.67 10.71
CA LEU A 209 10.14 5.33 9.51
C LEU A 209 10.64 6.10 8.28
N ALA A 210 11.01 7.37 8.46
CA ALA A 210 11.53 8.21 7.39
C ALA A 210 12.85 7.69 6.77
N ASP A 211 13.59 6.83 7.49
CA ASP A 211 14.80 6.16 6.98
C ASP A 211 14.47 4.89 6.17
N THR A 212 13.21 4.44 6.19
CA THR A 212 12.75 3.30 5.41
C THR A 212 12.44 3.73 3.99
N THR A 213 13.12 3.10 3.02
CA THR A 213 12.87 3.28 1.58
C THR A 213 12.58 1.92 0.99
N GLU A 214 12.03 1.85 -0.23
CA GLU A 214 11.88 0.59 -0.98
C GLU A 214 13.19 -0.22 -1.08
N ARG A 215 14.36 0.42 -0.96
CA ARG A 215 15.68 -0.24 -1.04
C ARG A 215 16.25 -0.69 0.30
N THR A 216 15.75 -0.14 1.41
CA THR A 216 16.33 -0.32 2.77
C THR A 216 15.34 -0.93 3.76
N ALA A 217 14.06 -0.91 3.45
CA ALA A 217 13.02 -1.55 4.23
C ALA A 217 13.05 -3.06 3.97
N THR A 218 12.82 -3.84 5.01
CA THR A 218 12.04 -5.06 4.84
C THR A 218 10.65 -4.56 4.45
N ASP A 219 10.12 -4.95 3.28
CA ASP A 219 8.89 -4.43 2.65
C ASP A 219 7.79 -4.09 3.67
N ASP A 220 7.64 -4.89 4.72
CA ASP A 220 6.67 -4.74 5.80
C ASP A 220 6.61 -3.40 6.56
N ALA A 221 7.70 -2.63 6.67
CA ALA A 221 7.75 -1.47 7.57
C ALA A 221 6.85 -0.32 7.09
N TYR A 222 6.96 0.09 5.83
CA TYR A 222 6.19 1.23 5.31
C TYR A 222 4.71 0.88 5.09
N TYR A 223 4.38 -0.38 4.75
CA TYR A 223 2.99 -0.86 4.74
C TYR A 223 2.38 -0.82 6.14
N GLY A 224 3.01 -1.49 7.10
CA GLY A 224 2.46 -1.63 8.44
C GLY A 224 2.37 -0.29 9.17
N CYS A 225 3.42 0.53 9.09
CA CYS A 225 3.43 1.81 9.78
C CYS A 225 2.54 2.85 9.12
N GLY A 226 2.49 2.90 7.79
CA GLY A 226 1.55 3.78 7.13
C GLY A 226 0.10 3.36 7.35
N PHE A 227 -0.20 2.06 7.48
CA PHE A 227 -1.51 1.58 7.94
C PHE A 227 -1.83 2.12 9.34
N VAL A 228 -0.90 1.99 10.30
CA VAL A 228 -1.07 2.50 11.67
C VAL A 228 -1.34 4.00 11.66
N ILE A 229 -0.55 4.77 10.90
CA ILE A 229 -0.70 6.24 10.81
C ILE A 229 -2.06 6.61 10.21
N ALA A 230 -2.48 5.94 9.14
CA ALA A 230 -3.79 6.17 8.54
C ALA A 230 -4.95 5.89 9.52
N ASP A 231 -4.85 4.80 10.29
CA ASP A 231 -5.87 4.40 11.27
C ASP A 231 -5.88 5.30 12.53
N VAL A 232 -4.73 5.80 13.01
CA VAL A 232 -4.71 6.74 14.15
C VAL A 232 -5.24 8.12 13.76
N VAL A 233 -4.96 8.58 12.53
CA VAL A 233 -5.44 9.89 12.06
C VAL A 233 -6.95 9.88 11.86
N SER A 234 -7.50 8.82 11.25
CA SER A 234 -8.95 8.67 11.16
C SER A 234 -9.60 8.62 12.54
N LYS A 235 -8.97 7.90 13.50
CA LYS A 235 -9.44 7.85 14.88
C LYS A 235 -9.38 9.20 15.60
N ALA A 236 -8.33 10.00 15.38
CA ALA A 236 -8.21 11.35 15.94
C ALA A 236 -9.32 12.28 15.42
N ARG A 237 -9.80 12.06 14.20
CA ARG A 237 -10.91 12.81 13.61
C ARG A 237 -12.31 12.29 13.94
N GLY A 238 -12.42 11.02 14.35
CA GLY A 238 -13.71 10.36 14.50
C GLY A 238 -14.37 10.03 13.15
N GLU A 239 -13.57 9.82 12.11
CA GLU A 239 -14.02 9.54 10.75
C GLU A 239 -13.43 8.23 10.22
N THR A 240 -13.86 7.80 9.04
CA THR A 240 -13.25 6.68 8.33
C THR A 240 -11.90 7.08 7.72
N VAL A 241 -11.02 6.10 7.50
CA VAL A 241 -9.74 6.31 6.80
C VAL A 241 -10.01 6.91 5.42
N ILE A 242 -10.98 6.38 4.67
CA ILE A 242 -11.28 6.89 3.33
C ILE A 242 -11.73 8.35 3.35
N GLN A 243 -12.56 8.77 4.32
CA GLN A 243 -13.01 10.17 4.43
C GLN A 243 -11.84 11.13 4.62
N PHE A 244 -10.96 10.85 5.58
CA PHE A 244 -9.78 11.66 5.82
C PHE A 244 -8.91 11.78 4.56
N TRP A 245 -8.59 10.66 3.91
CA TRP A 245 -7.70 10.67 2.75
C TRP A 245 -8.34 11.27 1.50
N ARG A 246 -9.66 11.19 1.33
CA ARG A 246 -10.36 11.97 0.30
C ARG A 246 -10.09 13.46 0.50
N GLU A 247 -10.30 13.97 1.70
CA GLU A 247 -10.13 15.39 1.99
C GLU A 247 -8.69 15.84 1.83
N PHE A 248 -7.75 15.02 2.31
CA PHE A 248 -6.33 15.24 2.08
C PHE A 248 -6.01 15.34 0.58
N PHE A 249 -6.48 14.40 -0.24
CA PHE A 249 -6.24 14.46 -1.69
C PHE A 249 -6.94 15.63 -2.38
N ILE A 250 -8.15 16.01 -1.98
CA ILE A 250 -8.84 17.19 -2.51
C ILE A 250 -8.05 18.47 -2.20
N ALA A 251 -7.51 18.59 -0.98
CA ALA A 251 -6.71 19.75 -0.57
C ALA A 251 -5.43 19.91 -1.41
N HIS A 252 -4.91 18.81 -1.97
CA HIS A 252 -3.66 18.78 -2.74
C HIS A 252 -3.86 18.50 -4.24
N GLN A 253 -5.10 18.41 -4.74
CA GLN A 253 -5.40 18.01 -6.13
C GLN A 253 -4.81 18.94 -7.21
N MET A 254 -4.51 20.20 -6.84
CA MET A 254 -3.94 21.20 -7.73
C MET A 254 -2.41 21.20 -7.73
N GLN A 255 -1.80 20.42 -6.85
CA GLN A 255 -0.35 20.32 -6.73
C GLN A 255 0.18 19.19 -7.61
N GLU A 256 1.36 19.39 -8.18
CA GLU A 256 2.05 18.34 -8.94
C GLU A 256 2.56 17.22 -8.02
N TYR A 257 2.81 17.53 -6.75
CA TYR A 257 3.23 16.60 -5.69
C TYR A 257 2.93 17.25 -4.33
N PHE A 258 2.88 16.44 -3.28
CA PHE A 258 2.89 16.90 -1.89
C PHE A 258 4.11 16.29 -1.18
N GLU A 259 4.61 16.95 -0.15
CA GLU A 259 5.73 16.53 0.71
C GLU A 259 5.21 16.01 2.06
N GLU A 260 6.09 15.43 2.88
CA GLU A 260 5.68 14.86 4.18
C GLU A 260 5.17 15.97 5.12
N GLU A 261 5.79 17.15 5.01
CA GLU A 261 5.42 18.38 5.70
C GLU A 261 3.99 18.81 5.39
N ASP A 262 3.52 18.65 4.14
CA ASP A 262 2.14 18.96 3.76
C ASP A 262 1.15 18.05 4.49
N PHE A 263 1.49 16.78 4.69
CA PHE A 263 0.70 15.87 5.51
C PHE A 263 0.63 16.32 6.98
N PHE A 264 1.77 16.67 7.58
CA PHE A 264 1.79 17.14 8.96
C PHE A 264 1.04 18.47 9.15
N ASP A 265 1.18 19.39 8.19
CA ASP A 265 0.44 20.65 8.19
C ASP A 265 -1.05 20.43 8.03
N PHE A 266 -1.46 19.51 7.15
CA PHE A 266 -2.86 19.15 6.99
C PHE A 266 -3.45 18.62 8.29
N ILE A 267 -2.84 17.60 8.93
CA ILE A 267 -3.39 17.05 10.18
C ILE A 267 -3.37 18.07 11.31
N ARG A 268 -2.39 18.99 11.35
CA ARG A 268 -2.30 20.06 12.34
C ARG A 268 -3.46 21.03 12.23
N LEU A 269 -3.74 21.49 11.01
CA LEU A 269 -4.83 22.43 10.74
C LEU A 269 -6.20 21.76 10.95
N ASP A 270 -6.34 20.52 10.52
CA ASP A 270 -7.61 19.80 10.52
C ASP A 270 -8.02 19.27 11.91
N THR A 271 -7.06 18.78 12.70
CA THR A 271 -7.34 18.32 14.07
C THR A 271 -7.28 19.45 15.11
N ASN A 272 -6.63 20.57 14.78
CA ASN A 272 -6.30 21.65 15.71
C ASN A 272 -5.61 21.14 17.00
N ASP A 273 -4.81 20.07 16.87
CA ASP A 273 -4.17 19.40 18.01
C ASP A 273 -2.66 19.24 17.79
N ALA A 274 -1.90 20.23 18.26
CA ALA A 274 -0.45 20.23 18.15
C ALA A 274 0.24 19.06 18.87
N ILE A 275 -0.38 18.51 19.93
CA ILE A 275 0.18 17.36 20.66
C ILE A 275 0.04 16.10 19.79
N PHE A 276 -1.11 15.92 19.14
CA PHE A 276 -1.31 14.82 18.21
C PHE A 276 -0.38 14.91 17.01
N THR A 277 -0.30 16.05 16.34
CA THR A 277 0.64 16.23 15.21
C THR A 277 2.07 15.94 15.61
N ALA A 278 2.54 16.47 16.75
CA ALA A 278 3.89 16.20 17.25
C ALA A 278 4.13 14.72 17.56
N ALA A 279 3.12 13.98 18.04
CA ALA A 279 3.24 12.55 18.27
C ALA A 279 3.38 11.76 16.96
N VAL A 280 2.64 12.14 15.90
CA VAL A 280 2.78 11.51 14.57
C VAL A 280 4.15 11.84 13.97
N ASP A 281 4.60 13.09 14.03
CA ASP A 281 5.93 13.50 13.56
C ASP A 281 7.06 12.74 14.28
N LEU A 282 7.02 12.68 15.62
CA LEU A 282 7.99 11.90 16.39
C LEU A 282 7.95 10.42 16.03
N PHE A 283 6.77 9.87 15.72
CA PHE A 283 6.63 8.48 15.29
C PHE A 283 7.30 8.23 13.94
N VAL A 284 7.16 9.14 12.99
CA VAL A 284 7.74 9.01 11.65
C VAL A 284 9.25 9.27 11.66
N ASN A 285 9.67 10.35 12.32
CA ASN A 285 10.98 10.96 12.15
C ASN A 285 12.01 10.62 13.24
N LYS A 286 11.65 9.83 14.26
CA LYS A 286 12.58 9.39 15.32
C LYS A 286 12.70 7.87 15.39
N PRO A 287 13.90 7.33 15.71
CA PRO A 287 14.05 5.92 16.03
C PRO A 287 13.31 5.53 17.31
N HIS A 288 12.67 4.35 17.30
CA HIS A 288 11.93 3.83 18.45
C HIS A 288 12.67 2.65 19.09
N ARG A 289 12.96 2.78 20.40
CA ARG A 289 13.53 1.67 21.19
C ARG A 289 12.50 0.59 21.51
N ASP A 290 11.24 1.01 21.64
CA ASP A 290 10.09 0.12 21.84
C ASP A 290 8.99 0.56 20.85
N PRO A 291 9.05 0.08 19.59
CA PRO A 291 8.06 0.42 18.57
C PRO A 291 6.63 0.04 18.96
N SER A 292 6.43 -1.07 19.69
CA SER A 292 5.10 -1.47 20.14
C SER A 292 4.51 -0.45 21.11
N PHE A 293 5.29 -0.01 22.10
CA PHE A 293 4.87 1.07 23.00
C PHE A 293 4.59 2.38 22.26
N ALA A 294 5.41 2.72 21.25
CA ALA A 294 5.20 3.92 20.44
C ALA A 294 3.87 3.88 19.67
N ILE A 295 3.51 2.73 19.08
CA ILE A 295 2.23 2.51 18.40
C ILE A 295 1.07 2.64 19.39
N ASP A 296 1.13 1.99 20.55
CA ASP A 296 0.08 2.05 21.57
C ASP A 296 -0.11 3.49 22.08
N ASN A 297 0.99 4.20 22.32
CA ASN A 297 0.94 5.61 22.70
C ASN A 297 0.29 6.48 21.61
N LEU A 298 0.59 6.23 20.34
CA LEU A 298 0.01 6.98 19.21
C LEU A 298 -1.51 6.83 19.16
N TYR A 299 -2.03 5.61 19.33
CA TYR A 299 -3.47 5.37 19.46
C TYR A 299 -4.08 6.10 20.66
N GLY A 300 -3.41 6.07 21.82
CA GLY A 300 -3.86 6.78 23.00
C GLY A 300 -3.90 8.30 22.83
N VAL A 301 -2.94 8.89 22.10
CA VAL A 301 -2.94 10.33 21.78
C VAL A 301 -4.08 10.66 20.82
N ALA A 302 -4.32 9.84 19.80
CA ALA A 302 -5.42 10.01 18.86
C ALA A 302 -6.79 10.00 19.55
N GLU A 303 -7.03 9.05 20.46
CA GLU A 303 -8.28 8.98 21.24
C GLU A 303 -8.52 10.26 22.07
N ARG A 304 -7.47 10.80 22.68
CA ARG A 304 -7.56 12.06 23.44
C ARG A 304 -7.78 13.27 22.54
N SER A 305 -7.22 13.27 21.32
CA SER A 305 -7.44 14.33 20.33
C SER A 305 -8.90 14.39 19.93
N ASN A 306 -9.48 13.25 19.55
CA ASN A 306 -10.89 13.12 19.22
C ASN A 306 -11.79 13.63 20.37
N ALA A 307 -11.55 13.15 21.60
CA ALA A 307 -12.32 13.58 22.76
C ALA A 307 -12.26 15.09 23.06
N ARG A 308 -11.15 15.77 22.72
CA ARG A 308 -11.04 17.24 22.84
C ARG A 308 -11.87 17.96 21.77
N ARG A 309 -11.83 17.45 20.53
CA ARG A 309 -12.61 18.00 19.40
C ARG A 309 -14.11 17.93 19.67
N ASP A 310 -14.61 16.84 20.25
CA ASP A 310 -16.02 16.72 20.64
C ASP A 310 -16.43 17.78 21.69
N GLN A 311 -15.53 18.13 22.61
CA GLN A 311 -15.79 19.15 23.62
C GLN A 311 -15.82 20.56 23.04
N SER A 312 -14.97 20.89 22.06
CA SER A 312 -14.98 22.22 21.43
C SER A 312 -16.27 22.47 20.65
N VAL A 313 -16.80 21.44 19.96
CA VAL A 313 -18.05 21.56 19.19
C VAL A 313 -19.26 21.81 20.10
N MET A 314 -19.25 21.31 21.34
CA MET A 314 -20.33 21.54 22.30
C MET A 314 -20.28 22.92 22.98
N GLY A 315 -19.12 23.60 22.98
CA GLY A 315 -18.92 24.89 23.67
C GLY A 315 -19.33 26.12 22.85
N GLU A 316 -19.69 25.95 21.57
CA GLU A 316 -20.00 27.05 20.64
C GLU A 316 -21.52 27.23 20.37
N ASN A 317 -22.39 26.48 21.06
CA ASN A 317 -23.86 26.59 20.97
C ASN A 317 -24.47 27.36 22.16
#